data_AF-A0A9E4ABP4-F1
#
_entry.id   AF-A0A9E4ABP4-F1
#
_cell.length_a   1.000
_cell.length_b   1.000
_cell.length_c   1.000
_cell.angle_alpha   90.00
_cell.angle_beta   90.00
_cell.angle_gamma   90.00
#
_symmetry.space_group_name_H-M   'P 1'
#
loop_
_entity.id
_entity.type
_entity.pdbx_description
1 polymer ?
#
loop_
_entity_poly.entity_id
_entity_poly.type
_entity_poly.pdbx_seq_one_letter_code
_entity_poly.pdbx_strand_id
1 'polypeptide(L)'
;MIHYEFFPTAKGIDNQNLLCLEAVEDLFSANGFEKVALETILQKIDDSLQAYYQRIKMRSYSTFEFMSDEEFQAGLLAMKKAVDNEKEPSPVTEAIDLLVFKKC
;
A
#
# COMPACT_ATOMS: atom_id res chain seq x y z
N MET A 1 2.43 -1.79 3.90
CA MET A 1 1.43 -2.45 3.05
C MET A 1 1.62 -3.96 3.12
N ILE A 2 0.55 -4.73 3.33
CA ILE A 2 0.62 -6.20 3.50
C ILE A 2 1.19 -6.91 2.25
N HIS A 3 0.97 -6.39 1.05
CA HIS A 3 1.50 -7.00 -0.16
C HIS A 3 3.04 -6.98 -0.23
N TYR A 4 3.74 -6.12 0.52
CA TYR A 4 5.20 -6.14 0.58
C TYR A 4 5.76 -7.47 1.13
N GLU A 5 4.97 -8.20 1.92
CA GLU A 5 5.35 -9.52 2.43
C GLU A 5 5.39 -10.58 1.32
N PHE A 6 4.61 -10.39 0.25
CA PHE A 6 4.50 -11.32 -0.87
C PHE A 6 5.24 -10.83 -2.12
N PHE A 7 5.40 -9.52 -2.28
CA PHE A 7 6.06 -8.87 -3.42
C PHE A 7 7.24 -8.04 -2.91
N PRO A 8 8.42 -8.64 -2.63
CA PRO A 8 9.52 -7.96 -1.95
C PRO A 8 10.06 -6.72 -2.70
N THR A 9 9.96 -6.70 -4.03
CA THR A 9 10.39 -5.59 -4.88
C THR A 9 9.46 -4.38 -4.81
N ALA A 10 8.18 -4.58 -4.44
CA ALA A 10 7.16 -3.55 -4.40
C ALA A 10 7.56 -2.36 -3.53
N LYS A 11 8.11 -2.63 -2.34
CA LYS A 11 8.58 -1.59 -1.42
C LYS A 11 9.68 -0.73 -2.04
N GLY A 12 10.58 -1.34 -2.80
CA GLY A 12 11.65 -0.62 -3.50
C GLY A 12 11.10 0.28 -4.60
N ILE A 13 10.15 -0.23 -5.40
CA ILE A 13 9.47 0.51 -6.46
C ILE A 13 8.72 1.71 -5.87
N ASP A 14 7.96 1.50 -4.80
CA ASP A 14 7.18 2.58 -4.18
C ASP A 14 8.08 3.66 -3.57
N ASN A 15 9.18 3.27 -2.90
CA ASN A 15 10.16 4.22 -2.37
C ASN A 15 10.82 5.07 -3.46
N GLN A 16 10.89 4.58 -4.71
CA GLN A 16 11.47 5.32 -5.83
C GLN A 16 10.47 6.24 -6.53
N ASN A 17 9.18 5.87 -6.51
CA ASN A 17 8.15 6.54 -7.31
C ASN A 17 7.23 7.46 -6.49
N LEU A 18 7.16 7.27 -5.17
CA LEU A 18 6.31 8.07 -4.29
C LEU A 18 7.12 9.16 -3.57
N LEU A 19 6.48 10.30 -3.33
CA LEU A 19 7.06 11.36 -2.50
C LEU A 19 7.11 10.91 -1.04
N CYS A 20 8.21 11.22 -0.36
CA CYS A 20 8.26 11.12 1.09
C CYS A 20 7.42 12.23 1.74
N LEU A 21 7.05 12.03 3.01
CA LEU A 21 6.25 12.97 3.78
C LEU A 21 6.83 14.40 3.78
N GLU A 22 8.15 14.53 3.98
CA GLU A 22 8.85 15.82 3.98
C GLU A 22 8.66 16.57 2.65
N ALA A 23 8.81 15.87 1.52
CA ALA A 23 8.60 16.47 0.20
C ALA A 23 7.14 16.91 -0.02
N VAL A 24 6.17 16.19 0.54
CA VAL A 24 4.75 16.60 0.52
C VAL A 24 4.55 17.85 1.38
N GLU A 25 5.09 17.88 2.60
CA GLU A 25 4.99 19.05 3.50
C GLU A 25 5.62 20.30 2.90
N ASP A 26 6.81 20.17 2.29
CA ASP A 26 7.50 21.26 1.60
C ASP A 26 6.68 21.81 0.44
N LEU A 27 6.09 20.92 -0.37
CA LEU A 27 5.29 21.33 -1.52
C LEU A 27 4.06 22.13 -1.09
N PHE A 28 3.36 21.69 -0.04
CA PHE A 28 2.20 22.41 0.49
C PHE A 28 2.61 23.74 1.12
N SER A 29 3.69 23.76 1.90
CA SER A 29 4.23 24.96 2.54
C SER A 29 4.62 26.03 1.52
N ALA A 30 5.29 25.63 0.43
CA ALA A 30 5.64 26.51 -0.68
C ALA A 30 4.41 27.14 -1.38
N ASN A 31 3.22 26.58 -1.18
CA ASN A 31 1.96 27.05 -1.74
C ASN A 31 1.05 27.74 -0.71
N GLY A 32 1.60 28.15 0.45
CA GLY A 32 0.87 28.91 1.47
C GLY A 32 -0.08 28.06 2.31
N PHE A 33 0.21 26.77 2.47
CA PHE A 33 -0.49 25.90 3.38
C PHE A 33 0.35 25.61 4.62
N GLU A 34 -0.29 25.53 5.77
CA GLU A 34 0.34 25.10 7.03
C GLU A 34 -0.17 23.70 7.40
N LYS A 35 0.74 22.82 7.81
CA LYS A 35 0.38 21.50 8.35
C LYS A 35 -0.35 21.67 9.69
N VAL A 36 -1.54 21.11 9.78
CA VAL A 36 -2.38 21.14 10.99
C VAL A 36 -2.26 19.83 11.78
N ALA A 37 -2.27 18.70 11.08
CA ALA A 37 -2.25 17.39 11.71
C ALA A 37 -1.65 16.33 10.79
N LEU A 38 -1.08 15.30 11.39
CA LEU A 38 -0.74 14.03 10.78
C LEU A 38 -1.26 12.94 11.70
N GLU A 39 -2.14 12.08 11.20
CA GLU A 39 -2.72 10.97 11.96
C GLU A 39 -2.64 9.69 11.15
N THR A 40 -2.13 8.62 11.75
CA THR A 40 -2.13 7.29 11.14
C THR A 40 -3.37 6.54 11.61
N ILE A 41 -4.20 6.08 10.68
CA ILE A 41 -5.37 5.26 10.97
C ILE A 41 -5.24 3.86 10.37
N LEU A 42 -5.88 2.87 10.99
CA LEU A 42 -6.02 1.53 10.42
C LEU A 42 -7.31 1.47 9.59
N GLN A 43 -7.16 1.39 8.28
CA GLN A 43 -8.25 1.21 7.34
C GLN A 43 -8.42 -0.26 6.99
N LYS A 44 -9.64 -0.79 7.09
CA LYS A 44 -9.98 -2.08 6.49
C LYS A 44 -10.02 -1.91 4.96
N ILE A 45 -9.19 -2.67 4.25
CA ILE A 45 -9.10 -2.62 2.79
C ILE A 45 -9.77 -3.81 2.09
N ASP A 46 -9.91 -4.95 2.77
CA ASP A 46 -10.69 -6.11 2.31
C ASP A 46 -11.26 -6.90 3.50
N ASP A 47 -12.30 -7.70 3.22
CA ASP A 47 -12.96 -8.55 4.22
C ASP A 47 -12.13 -9.76 4.66
N SER A 48 -11.17 -10.21 3.85
CA SER A 48 -10.32 -11.36 4.12
C SER A 48 -9.05 -11.37 3.27
N LEU A 49 -8.05 -12.18 3.63
CA LEU A 49 -6.85 -12.38 2.81
C LEU A 49 -7.20 -12.99 1.43
N GLN A 50 -8.21 -13.87 1.38
CA GLN A 50 -8.76 -14.40 0.13
C GLN A 50 -9.33 -13.29 -0.76
N ALA A 51 -10.13 -12.37 -0.21
CA ALA A 51 -10.68 -11.23 -0.96
C ALA A 51 -9.55 -10.33 -1.48
N TYR A 52 -8.56 -10.04 -0.63
CA TYR A 52 -7.39 -9.27 -1.02
C TYR A 52 -6.61 -9.94 -2.15
N TYR A 53 -6.40 -11.26 -2.09
CA TYR A 53 -5.74 -12.02 -3.15
C TYR A 53 -6.46 -11.91 -4.49
N GLN A 54 -7.80 -12.01 -4.51
CA GLN A 54 -8.58 -11.87 -5.75
C GLN A 54 -8.40 -10.49 -6.37
N ARG A 55 -8.34 -9.43 -5.54
CA ARG A 55 -8.08 -8.07 -6.01
C ARG A 55 -6.66 -7.91 -6.55
N ILE A 56 -5.65 -8.35 -5.79
CA ILE A 56 -4.24 -8.23 -6.17
C ILE A 56 -3.93 -9.00 -7.46
N LYS A 57 -4.56 -10.17 -7.67
CA LYS A 57 -4.43 -10.95 -8.91
C LYS A 57 -4.78 -10.16 -10.18
N MET A 58 -5.63 -9.13 -10.05
CA MET A 58 -6.01 -8.24 -11.15
C MET A 58 -5.01 -7.09 -11.39
N ARG A 59 -3.82 -7.12 -10.77
CA ARG A 59 -2.80 -6.05 -10.81
C ARG A 59 -3.38 -4.70 -10.39
N SER A 60 -4.12 -4.66 -9.27
CA SER A 60 -4.89 -3.49 -8.83
C SER A 60 -4.08 -2.28 -8.35
N TYR A 61 -2.75 -2.36 -8.29
CA TYR A 61 -1.86 -1.27 -7.89
C TYR A 61 -0.86 -0.94 -9.00
N SER A 62 -0.60 0.35 -9.20
CA SER A 62 0.35 0.85 -10.20
C SER A 62 1.78 0.33 -9.96
N THR A 63 2.16 0.06 -8.72
CA THR A 63 3.44 -0.58 -8.34
C THR A 63 3.69 -1.88 -9.12
N PHE A 64 2.64 -2.65 -9.42
CA PHE A 64 2.76 -3.90 -10.17
C PHE A 64 3.04 -3.69 -11.67
N GLU A 65 2.76 -2.51 -12.23
CA GLU A 65 3.11 -2.19 -13.63
C GLU A 65 4.62 -2.11 -13.85
N PHE A 66 5.38 -1.87 -12.79
CA PHE A 66 6.85 -1.79 -12.83
C PHE A 66 7.54 -3.13 -12.57
N MET A 67 6.78 -4.20 -12.30
CA MET A 67 7.33 -5.54 -12.05
C MET A 67 7.31 -6.40 -13.31
N SER A 68 8.27 -7.31 -13.43
CA SER A 68 8.19 -8.36 -14.44
C SER A 68 6.99 -9.30 -14.18
N ASP A 69 6.55 -10.01 -15.21
CA ASP A 69 5.51 -11.03 -15.04
C ASP A 69 5.97 -12.14 -14.09
N GLU A 70 7.23 -12.55 -14.15
CA GLU A 70 7.80 -13.59 -13.29
C GLU A 70 7.79 -13.18 -11.82
N GLU A 71 8.20 -11.94 -11.52
CA GLU A 71 8.19 -11.40 -10.16
C GLU A 71 6.77 -11.34 -9.60
N PHE A 72 5.83 -10.85 -10.42
CA PHE A 72 4.43 -10.77 -10.03
C PHE A 72 3.81 -12.15 -9.80
N GLN A 73 4.08 -13.13 -10.67
CA GLN A 73 3.59 -14.50 -10.48
C GLN A 73 4.19 -15.16 -9.24
N ALA A 74 5.48 -14.95 -8.95
CA ALA A 74 6.11 -15.46 -7.74
C ALA A 74 5.43 -14.92 -6.47
N GLY A 75 5.12 -13.62 -6.45
CA GLY A 75 4.39 -13.02 -5.33
C GLY A 75 2.96 -13.52 -5.20
N LEU A 76 2.24 -13.70 -6.32
CA LEU A 76 0.90 -14.30 -6.31
C LEU A 76 0.90 -15.74 -5.76
N LEU A 77 1.91 -16.54 -6.08
CA LEU A 77 2.05 -17.90 -5.55
C LEU A 77 2.31 -17.89 -4.04
N ALA A 78 3.18 -16.99 -3.56
CA ALA A 78 3.44 -16.82 -2.13
C ALA A 78 2.17 -16.40 -1.37
N MET A 79 1.42 -15.43 -1.91
CA MET A 79 0.16 -14.97 -1.35
C MET A 79 -0.91 -16.06 -1.36
N LYS A 80 -1.03 -16.82 -2.45
CA LYS A 80 -1.97 -17.95 -2.55
C LYS A 80 -1.68 -19.02 -1.49
N LYS A 81 -0.39 -19.30 -1.23
CA LYS A 81 0.00 -20.21 -0.14
C LYS A 81 -0.41 -19.67 1.23
N ALA A 82 -0.32 -18.36 1.48
CA ALA A 82 -0.76 -17.78 2.74
C ALA A 82 -2.29 -17.88 2.90
N VAL A 83 -3.04 -17.58 1.84
CA VAL A 83 -4.50 -17.77 1.77
C VAL A 83 -4.89 -19.22 2.07
N ASP A 84 -4.23 -20.20 1.45
CA ASP A 84 -4.54 -21.63 1.64
C ASP A 84 -4.24 -22.13 3.06
N ASN A 85 -3.36 -21.45 3.79
CA ASN A 85 -3.01 -21.78 5.16
C ASN A 85 -3.83 -20.98 6.20
N GLU A 86 -4.63 -20.01 5.77
CA GLU A 86 -5.49 -19.22 6.66
C GLU A 86 -6.63 -20.10 7.18
N LYS A 87 -6.66 -20.34 8.50
CA LYS A 87 -7.71 -21.16 9.13
C LYS A 87 -8.93 -20.35 9.54
N GLU A 88 -8.70 -19.10 9.93
CA GLU A 88 -9.73 -18.17 10.40
C GLU A 88 -9.57 -16.87 9.61
N PRO A 89 -10.43 -16.61 8.62
CA PRO A 89 -10.36 -15.40 7.81
C PRO A 89 -10.45 -14.14 8.65
N SER A 90 -9.48 -13.24 8.48
CA SER A 90 -9.47 -11.94 9.16
C SER A 90 -9.44 -10.79 8.15
N PRO A 91 -10.10 -9.64 8.43
CA PRO A 91 -10.04 -8.49 7.55
C PRO A 91 -8.61 -8.03 7.32
N VAL A 92 -8.28 -7.70 6.09
CA VAL A 92 -6.98 -7.08 5.78
C VAL A 92 -7.08 -5.60 6.12
N THR A 93 -6.21 -5.14 7.02
CA THR A 93 -6.11 -3.74 7.42
C THR A 93 -4.78 -3.14 7.01
N GLU A 94 -4.79 -1.85 6.69
CA GLU A 94 -3.63 -1.09 6.29
C GLU A 94 -3.54 0.20 7.11
N ALA A 95 -2.33 0.54 7.55
CA ALA A 95 -2.03 1.84 8.12
C ALA A 95 -1.94 2.87 7.00
N ILE A 96 -2.77 3.91 7.06
CA ILE A 96 -2.72 5.05 6.15
C ILE A 96 -2.50 6.33 6.94
N ASP A 97 -1.72 7.24 6.37
CA ASP A 97 -1.45 8.54 6.95
C ASP A 97 -2.44 9.57 6.39
N LEU A 98 -3.14 10.26 7.30
CA LEU A 98 -3.99 11.40 7.01
C LEU A 98 -3.24 12.68 7.34
N LEU A 99 -2.82 13.39 6.30
CA LEU A 99 -2.11 14.65 6.41
C LEU A 99 -3.08 15.80 6.14
N VAL A 100 -3.28 16.67 7.14
CA VAL A 100 -4.23 17.78 7.08
C VAL A 100 -3.47 19.09 6.98
N PHE A 101 -3.83 19.89 5.98
CA PHE A 101 -3.33 21.23 5.78
C PHE A 101 -4.44 22.27 5.87
N LYS A 102 -4.09 23.48 6.28
CA LYS A 102 -4.95 24.65 6.23
C LYS A 102 -4.31 25.71 5.35
N LYS A 103 -5.11 26.37 4.52
CA LYS A 103 -4.65 27.53 3.75
C LYS A 103 -4.48 28.74 4.66
N CYS A 104 -3.33 29.38 4.56
CA CYS A 104 -3.01 30.63 5.25
C CYS A 104 -3.61 31.84 4.53
#